data_AF-D6Y5S8-F1
#
_entry.id   AF-D6Y5S8-F1
#
_cell.length_a   1.000
_cell.length_b   1.000
_cell.length_c   1.000
_cell.angle_alpha   90.00
_cell.angle_beta   90.00
_cell.angle_gamma   90.00
#
_symmetry.space_group_name_H-M   'P 1'
#
loop_
_entity.id
_entity.type
_entity.pdbx_description
1 polymer ?
#
loop_
_entity_poly.entity_id
_entity_poly.type
_entity_poly.pdbx_seq_one_letter_code
_entity_poly.pdbx_strand_id
1 'polypeptide(L)' 'MSEPEPYLKIVKGNVTPEEVAALVAAIAARTAPATQPVRKVDNWRNPAYRMRVSPLRGHVTWRTAFFPGPR' A
#
# COMPACT_ATOMS: atom_id res chain seq x y z
N MET A 1 10.98 -54.57 22.80
CA MET A 1 10.50 -53.19 23.00
C MET A 1 10.95 -52.40 21.79
N SER A 2 10.04 -52.15 20.85
CA SER A 2 10.33 -51.35 19.65
C SER A 2 10.48 -49.88 20.07
N GLU A 3 11.53 -49.20 19.60
CA GLU A 3 11.74 -47.78 19.88
C GLU A 3 10.59 -46.94 19.28
N PRO A 4 10.12 -45.90 19.99
CA PRO A 4 9.07 -45.02 19.48
C PRO A 4 9.61 -44.20 18.30
N GLU A 5 8.81 -44.13 17.24
CA GLU A 5 9.12 -43.32 16.06
C GLU A 5 9.29 -41.83 16.47
N PRO A 6 10.33 -41.14 15.97
CA PRO A 6 10.61 -39.77 16.41
C PRO A 6 9.48 -38.81 16.00
N TYR A 7 8.95 -38.06 16.97
CA TYR A 7 7.87 -37.08 16.78
C TYR A 7 8.25 -35.94 15.82
N LEU A 8 9.56 -35.67 15.65
CA LEU A 8 10.04 -34.64 14.73
C LEU A 8 11.35 -35.06 14.07
N LYS A 9 11.39 -34.98 12.73
CA LYS A 9 12.59 -35.28 11.92
C LYS A 9 13.23 -33.98 11.47
N ILE A 10 14.34 -33.59 12.11
CA ILE A 10 15.12 -32.42 11.70
C ILE A 10 16.00 -32.80 10.51
N VAL A 11 15.56 -32.43 9.31
CA VAL A 11 16.37 -32.58 8.10
C VAL A 11 17.30 -31.37 7.99
N LYS A 12 18.58 -31.56 8.29
CA LYS A 12 19.59 -30.53 8.13
C LYS A 12 20.11 -30.56 6.68
N GLY A 13 19.62 -29.65 5.85
CA GLY A 13 20.21 -29.41 4.53
C GLY A 13 21.56 -28.72 4.65
N ASN A 14 22.55 -29.12 3.85
CA ASN A 14 23.80 -28.38 3.70
C ASN A 14 23.59 -27.29 2.64
N VAL A 15 22.91 -26.22 3.05
CA VAL A 15 22.56 -25.10 2.17
C VAL A 15 23.80 -24.26 1.94
N THR A 16 24.10 -23.90 0.69
CA THR A 16 25.28 -23.07 0.41
C THR A 16 25.08 -21.63 0.89
N PRO A 17 26.15 -20.85 1.16
CA PRO A 17 26.02 -19.44 1.52
C PRO A 17 25.24 -18.62 0.50
N GLU A 18 25.36 -18.95 -0.79
CA GLU A 18 24.68 -18.30 -1.90
C GLU A 18 23.17 -18.57 -1.88
N GLU A 19 22.77 -19.80 -1.57
CA GLU A 19 21.36 -20.18 -1.42
C GLU A 19 20.70 -19.48 -0.23
N VAL A 20 21.43 -19.35 0.88
CA VAL A 20 20.96 -18.56 2.04
C VAL A 20 20.79 -17.09 1.65
N ALA A 21 21.76 -16.52 0.93
CA ALA A 21 21.67 -15.13 0.47
C ALA A 21 20.49 -14.92 -0.49
N ALA A 22 20.26 -15.85 -1.43
CA ALA A 22 19.15 -15.80 -2.36
C ALA A 22 17.79 -15.85 -1.65
N LEU A 23 17.65 -16.72 -0.64
CA LEU A 23 16.43 -16.82 0.16
C LEU A 23 16.17 -15.53 0.94
N VAL A 24 17.20 -14.99 1.60
CA VAL A 24 17.10 -13.73 2.34
C VAL A 24 16.71 -12.58 1.40
N ALA A 25 17.33 -12.48 0.22
CA ALA A 25 17.00 -11.47 -0.77
C ALA A 25 15.55 -11.56 -1.25
N ALA A 26 15.06 -12.78 -1.51
CA ALA A 26 13.67 -13.00 -1.90
C ALA A 26 12.67 -12.58 -0.82
N ILE A 27 12.94 -12.93 0.44
CA ILE A 27 12.10 -12.52 1.58
C ILE A 27 12.12 -11.00 1.73
N ALA A 28 13.31 -10.38 1.73
CA ALA A 28 13.47 -8.94 1.88
C ALA A 28 12.74 -8.17 0.78
N ALA A 29 12.86 -8.62 -0.48
CA ALA A 29 12.15 -8.02 -1.62
C ALA A 29 10.62 -8.15 -1.48
N ARG A 30 10.14 -9.28 -0.96
CA ARG A 30 8.70 -9.49 -0.71
C ARG A 30 8.17 -8.63 0.43
N THR A 31 8.97 -8.40 1.47
CA THR A 31 8.57 -7.61 2.64
C THR A 31 8.84 -6.13 2.49
N ALA A 32 9.51 -5.71 1.41
CA ALA A 32 9.83 -4.32 1.18
C ALA A 32 8.54 -3.48 1.20
N PRO A 33 8.48 -2.41 2.01
CA PRO A 33 7.31 -1.55 2.05
C PRO A 33 7.11 -0.95 0.65
N ALA A 34 5.93 -1.16 0.07
CA ALA A 34 5.58 -0.51 -1.17
C ALA A 34 5.65 1.01 -0.96
N THR A 35 6.32 1.73 -1.87
CA THR A 35 6.24 3.18 -1.91
C THR A 35 4.77 3.55 -1.96
N GLN A 36 4.27 4.18 -0.87
CA GLN A 36 2.89 4.62 -0.86
C GLN A 36 2.74 5.67 -1.97
N PRO A 37 1.86 5.46 -2.95
CA PRO A 37 1.56 6.53 -3.88
C PRO A 37 1.04 7.70 -3.05
N VAL A 38 1.54 8.90 -3.33
CA VAL A 38 0.97 10.12 -2.78
C VAL A 38 -0.51 10.10 -3.15
N ARG A 39 -1.39 9.82 -2.17
CA ARG A 39 -2.83 9.85 -2.40
C ARG A 39 -3.15 11.27 -2.81
N LYS A 40 -3.54 11.47 -4.07
CA LYS A 40 -4.20 12.72 -4.48
C LYS A 40 -5.32 12.93 -3.48
N VAL A 41 -5.29 14.06 -2.78
CA VAL A 41 -6.36 14.41 -1.86
C VAL A 41 -7.59 14.62 -2.74
N ASP A 42 -8.49 13.63 -2.75
CA ASP A 42 -9.70 13.72 -3.54
C ASP A 42 -10.43 15.01 -3.13
N ASN A 43 -10.75 15.86 -4.10
CA ASN A 43 -11.44 17.12 -3.86
C ASN A 43 -12.75 16.90 -3.07
N TRP A 44 -13.35 15.71 -3.19
CA TRP A 44 -14.51 15.28 -2.40
C TRP A 44 -14.29 15.27 -0.87
N ARG A 45 -13.06 15.03 -0.40
CA ARG A 45 -12.74 15.00 1.03
C ARG A 45 -12.42 16.39 1.61
N ASN A 46 -12.38 17.45 0.80
CA ASN A 46 -12.08 18.79 1.27
C ASN A 46 -13.24 19.34 2.14
N PRO A 47 -13.00 19.63 3.44
CA PRO A 47 -14.03 20.14 4.35
C PRO A 47 -14.70 21.43 3.87
N ALA A 48 -14.03 22.22 3.03
CA ALA A 48 -14.60 23.43 2.45
C ALA A 48 -15.85 23.14 1.58
N TYR A 49 -15.96 21.95 1.00
CA TYR A 49 -17.16 21.52 0.25
C TYR A 49 -18.25 20.90 1.15
N ARG A 50 -17.98 20.63 2.44
CA ARG A 50 -19.02 20.20 3.39
C ARG A 50 -19.93 21.34 3.81
N MET A 51 -19.45 22.58 3.66
CA MET A 51 -20.25 23.77 3.84
C MET A 51 -20.81 24.17 2.47
N ARG A 52 -22.15 24.26 2.35
CA ARG A 52 -22.76 24.85 1.14
C ARG A 52 -22.45 26.33 1.14
N VAL A 53 -21.39 26.74 0.45
CA VAL A 53 -21.11 28.15 0.18
C VAL A 53 -22.13 28.63 -0.84
N SER A 54 -22.79 29.75 -0.57
CA SER A 54 -23.70 30.37 -1.53
C SER A 54 -22.94 30.65 -2.83
N PRO A 55 -23.42 30.17 -4.00
CA PRO A 55 -22.75 30.46 -5.26
C PRO A 55 -22.67 31.97 -5.45
N LEU A 56 -21.48 32.47 -5.80
CA LEU A 56 -21.33 33.85 -6.25
C LEU A 56 -22.26 34.04 -7.47
N ARG A 57 -23.01 35.15 -7.51
CA ARG A 57 -23.87 35.47 -8.66
C ARG A 57 -22.97 35.94 -9.81
N GLY A 58 -23.02 35.26 -10.96
CA GLY A 58 -22.25 35.66 -12.14
C GLY A 58 -22.37 34.68 -13.30
N HIS A 59 -22.16 35.17 -14.53
CA HIS A 59 -22.37 34.43 -15.79
C HIS A 59 -21.53 33.13 -15.94
N VAL A 60 -20.50 32.94 -15.11
CA VAL A 60 -19.55 31.81 -15.21
C VAL A 60 -19.51 30.93 -13.96
N THR A 61 -20.32 31.23 -12.94
CA THR A 61 -20.17 30.62 -11.61
C THR A 61 -20.68 29.20 -11.51
N TRP A 62 -21.58 28.78 -12.42
CA TRP A 62 -21.97 27.39 -12.54
C TRP A 62 -20.84 26.48 -13.05
N ARG A 63 -19.92 26.98 -13.88
CA ARG A 63 -18.81 26.16 -14.42
C ARG A 63 -17.81 25.75 -13.35
N THR A 64 -17.53 26.63 -12.38
CA THR A 64 -16.61 26.36 -11.28
C THR A 64 -17.17 25.42 -10.21
N ALA A 65 -18.50 25.22 -10.18
CA ALA A 65 -19.16 24.28 -9.26
C ALA A 65 -18.96 22.82 -9.67
N PHE A 66 -18.89 22.53 -10.98
CA PHE A 66 -18.76 21.17 -11.51
C PHE A 66 -17.35 20.80 -11.98
N PHE A 67 -16.50 21.80 -12.26
CA PHE A 67 -15.10 21.61 -12.60
C PHE A 67 -14.20 22.35 -11.61
N PRO A 68 -13.76 21.69 -10.52
CA PRO A 68 -12.64 22.21 -9.75
C PRO A 68 -11.43 22.18 -10.67
N GLY A 69 -10.98 23.36 -11.13
CA GLY A 69 -9.83 23.47 -12.02
C GLY A 69 -8.58 22.82 -11.43
N PRO A 70 -7.58 22.50 -12.27
CA PRO A 70 -6.31 22.00 -11.77
C PRO A 70 -5.66 23.11 -10.93
N ARG A 71 -5.21 22.75 -9.72
CA ARG A 71 -4.26 23.55 -8.95
C ARG A 71 -2.85 23.22 -9.38
#